data_AF-A0A941U5H2-F1
#
_entry.id   AF-A0A941U5H2-F1
#
_cell.length_a   1.000
_cell.length_b   1.000
_cell.length_c   1.000
_cell.angle_alpha   90.00
_cell.angle_beta   90.00
_cell.angle_gamma   90.00
#
_symmetry.space_group_name_H-M   'P 1'
#
loop_
_entity.id
_entity.type
_entity.pdbx_description
1 polymer ?
#
loop_
_entity_poly.entity_id
_entity_poly.type
_entity_poly.pdbx_seq_one_letter_code
_entity_poly.pdbx_strand_id
1 'polypeptide(L)'
;MNRRRLRFLGVAALLALALAWPLAHQARSQINTAPTLQAVGVSASGNTSTAWFHEPQSRQVVACQTVLGQGSSLAGVQCTTARLP
;
A
#
# COMPACT_ATOMS: atom_id res chain seq x y z
N MET A 1 -32.62 27.48 12.83
CA MET A 1 -31.51 26.61 13.29
C MET A 1 -30.69 27.37 14.34
N ASN A 2 -30.52 26.82 15.54
CA ASN A 2 -29.96 27.55 16.68
C ASN A 2 -28.44 27.81 16.48
N ARG A 3 -27.98 29.07 16.58
CA ARG A 3 -26.57 29.48 16.32
C ARG A 3 -25.55 28.68 17.16
N ARG A 4 -25.96 28.20 18.34
CA ARG A 4 -25.14 27.31 19.17
C ARG A 4 -24.86 25.97 18.49
N ARG A 5 -25.86 25.37 17.81
CA ARG A 5 -25.70 24.09 17.09
C ARG A 5 -24.73 24.20 15.90
N LEU A 6 -24.75 25.33 15.18
CA LEU A 6 -23.77 25.57 14.10
C LEU A 6 -22.34 25.64 14.63
N ARG A 7 -22.12 26.27 15.79
CA ARG A 7 -20.79 26.33 16.41
C ARG A 7 -20.28 24.96 16.82
N PHE A 8 -21.14 24.13 17.42
CA PHE A 8 -20.77 22.76 17.78
C PHE A 8 -20.47 21.89 16.56
N LEU A 9 -21.25 22.01 15.48
CA LEU A 9 -21.00 21.29 14.24
C LEU A 9 -19.67 21.71 13.58
N GLY A 10 -19.36 23.01 13.58
CA GLY A 10 -18.08 23.51 13.05
C GLY A 10 -16.87 22.99 13.83
N VAL A 11 -16.95 22.97 15.17
CA VAL A 11 -15.88 22.43 16.03
C VAL A 11 -15.72 20.92 15.82
N ALA A 12 -16.83 20.18 15.74
CA ALA A 12 -16.78 18.74 15.48
C ALA A 12 -16.15 18.40 14.12
N ALA A 13 -16.47 19.18 13.08
CA ALA A 13 -15.90 18.99 11.74
C ALA A 13 -14.38 19.25 11.72
N LEU A 14 -13.91 20.30 12.40
CA LEU A 14 -12.48 20.61 12.50
C LEU A 14 -11.72 19.52 13.28
N LEU A 15 -12.30 19.00 14.37
CA LEU A 15 -11.71 17.89 15.12
C LEU A 15 -11.62 16.61 14.29
N ALA A 16 -12.67 16.29 13.52
CA ALA A 16 -12.66 15.15 12.62
C ALA A 16 -11.57 15.28 11.53
N LEU A 17 -11.40 16.48 10.96
CA LEU A 17 -10.35 16.74 9.97
C LEU A 17 -8.94 16.60 10.58
N ALA A 18 -8.74 17.13 11.78
CA ALA A 18 -7.46 17.03 12.48
C ALA A 18 -7.08 15.58 12.81
N LEU A 19 -8.07 14.75 13.20
CA LEU A 19 -7.87 13.32 13.45
C LEU A 19 -7.65 12.50 12.18
N ALA A 20 -8.20 12.93 11.04
CA ALA A 20 -8.01 12.24 9.76
C ALA A 20 -6.65 12.51 9.11
N TRP A 21 -6.00 13.65 9.41
CA TRP A 21 -4.71 14.03 8.84
C TRP A 21 -3.55 13.04 9.05
N PRO A 22 -3.31 12.49 10.25
CA PRO A 22 -2.23 11.51 10.47
C PRO A 22 -2.50 10.17 9.75
N LEU A 23 -3.77 9.77 9.60
CA LEU A 23 -4.15 8.55 8.90
C LEU A 23 -3.88 8.63 7.38
N ALA A 24 -4.03 9.82 6.78
CA ALA A 24 -3.74 10.03 5.37
C ALA A 24 -2.25 9.87 5.01
N HIS A 25 -1.33 10.03 5.98
CA HIS A 25 0.11 9.91 5.73
C HIS A 25 0.58 8.46 5.58
N GLN A 26 -0.15 7.49 6.12
CA GLN A 26 0.21 6.06 6.02
C GLN A 26 -0.10 5.44 4.64
N ALA A 27 -0.89 6.12 3.81
CA ALA A 27 -1.22 5.67 2.45
C ALA A 27 -0.23 6.15 1.37
N ARG A 28 0.82 6.90 1.74
CA ARG A 28 1.84 7.30 0.76
C ARG A 28 2.80 6.13 0.56
N SER A 29 2.79 5.57 -0.64
CA SER A 29 3.87 4.72 -1.17
C SER A 29 5.18 5.48 -1.02
N GLN A 30 5.91 5.23 0.08
CA GLN A 30 7.25 5.78 0.24
C GLN A 30 8.13 5.09 -0.78
N ILE A 31 8.70 5.88 -1.70
CA ILE A 31 9.77 5.42 -2.57
C ILE A 31 10.95 5.14 -1.66
N ASN A 32 11.17 3.86 -1.33
CA ASN A 32 12.36 3.45 -0.59
C ASN A 32 13.57 3.61 -1.52
N THR A 33 14.36 4.66 -1.31
CA THR A 33 15.53 5.01 -2.13
C THR A 33 16.75 4.15 -1.84
N ALA A 34 16.68 3.21 -0.89
CA ALA A 34 17.70 2.21 -0.61
C ALA A 34 17.06 0.81 -0.53
N PRO A 35 16.60 0.23 -1.66
CA PRO A 35 16.04 -1.11 -1.64
C PRO A 35 17.15 -2.12 -1.26
N THR A 36 17.01 -2.72 -0.08
CA THR A 36 17.78 -3.90 0.37
C THR A 36 17.40 -5.16 -0.40
N LEU A 37 16.31 -5.08 -1.17
CA LEU A 37 15.74 -6.13 -2.00
C LEU A 37 16.50 -6.22 -3.33
N GLN A 38 17.11 -7.38 -3.57
CA GLN A 38 17.72 -7.77 -4.84
C GLN A 38 16.68 -8.43 -5.74
N ALA A 39 16.58 -7.99 -6.99
CA ALA A 39 15.70 -8.64 -7.96
C ALA A 39 16.19 -10.06 -8.27
N VAL A 40 15.29 -11.05 -8.17
CA VAL A 40 15.57 -12.45 -8.50
C VAL A 40 15.10 -12.77 -9.91
N GLY A 41 13.90 -12.31 -10.27
CA GLY A 41 13.34 -12.55 -11.60
C GLY A 41 11.89 -12.10 -11.74
N VAL A 42 11.34 -12.29 -12.93
CA VAL A 42 9.94 -12.01 -13.28
C VAL A 42 9.37 -13.16 -14.11
N SER A 43 8.07 -13.39 -14.00
CA SER A 43 7.31 -14.32 -14.82
C SER A 43 5.96 -13.72 -15.14
N ALA A 44 5.50 -13.90 -16.37
CA ALA A 44 4.16 -13.47 -16.80
C ALA A 44 3.41 -14.67 -17.36
N SER A 45 2.18 -14.86 -16.93
CA SER A 45 1.27 -15.87 -17.44
C SER A 45 -0.13 -15.28 -17.64
N GLY A 46 -0.61 -15.35 -18.88
CA GLY A 46 -1.86 -14.71 -19.29
C GLY A 46 -1.85 -13.22 -18.95
N ASN A 47 -2.81 -12.81 -18.12
CA ASN A 47 -2.99 -11.41 -17.74
C ASN A 47 -2.31 -11.07 -16.39
N THR A 48 -1.59 -12.02 -15.78
CA THR A 48 -0.92 -11.80 -14.49
C THR A 48 0.59 -11.82 -14.64
N SER A 49 1.28 -10.99 -13.86
CA SER A 49 2.74 -10.94 -13.78
C SER A 49 3.17 -11.07 -12.33
N THR A 50 4.21 -11.86 -12.09
CA THR A 50 4.84 -12.06 -10.78
C THR A 50 6.29 -11.61 -10.84
N ALA A 51 6.73 -10.86 -9.84
CA ALA A 51 8.11 -10.45 -9.64
C ALA A 51 8.62 -11.01 -8.30
N TRP A 52 9.87 -11.49 -8.28
CA TRP A 52 10.51 -12.03 -7.10
C TRP A 52 11.71 -11.18 -6.69
N PHE A 53 11.83 -10.97 -5.39
CA PHE A 53 12.90 -10.21 -4.76
C PHE A 53 13.48 -11.01 -3.59
N HIS A 54 14.76 -10.84 -3.32
CA HIS A 54 15.48 -11.46 -2.21
C HIS A 54 16.06 -10.38 -1.31
N GLU A 55 15.86 -10.48 0.00
CA GLU A 55 16.50 -9.62 0.99
C GLU A 55 17.63 -10.39 1.70
N PRO A 56 18.90 -10.11 1.38
CA PRO A 56 20.03 -10.89 1.89
C PRO A 56 20.22 -10.79 3.40
N GLN A 57 19.90 -9.62 3.98
CA GLN A 57 20.11 -9.38 5.41
C GLN A 57 19.17 -10.19 6.29
N SER A 58 17.91 -10.34 5.87
CA SER A 58 16.87 -11.04 6.62
C SER A 58 16.67 -12.49 6.17
N ARG A 59 17.34 -12.91 5.08
CA ARG A 59 17.13 -14.18 4.37
C ARG A 59 15.67 -14.37 3.99
N GLN A 60 15.06 -13.33 3.44
CA GLN A 60 13.66 -13.35 3.02
C GLN A 60 13.54 -13.27 1.50
N VAL A 61 12.48 -13.84 0.97
CA VAL A 61 12.04 -13.68 -0.41
C VAL A 61 10.67 -13.04 -0.42
N VAL A 62 10.49 -12.05 -1.28
CA VAL A 62 9.22 -11.38 -1.53
C VAL A 62 8.76 -11.74 -2.94
N ALA A 63 7.54 -12.24 -3.08
CA ALA A 63 6.89 -12.50 -4.37
C ALA A 63 5.70 -11.56 -4.51
N CYS A 64 5.72 -10.70 -5.53
CA CYS A 64 4.66 -9.74 -5.81
C CYS A 64 3.95 -10.10 -7.11
N GLN A 65 2.64 -10.32 -7.07
CA GLN A 65 1.81 -10.64 -8.23
C GLN A 65 0.81 -9.51 -8.51
N THR A 66 0.61 -9.19 -9.79
CA THR A 66 -0.45 -8.27 -10.21
C THR A 66 -1.82 -8.90 -9.99
N VAL A 67 -2.72 -8.17 -9.34
CA VAL A 67 -4.13 -8.53 -9.18
C VAL A 67 -4.94 -7.79 -10.24
N LEU A 68 -5.81 -8.52 -10.92
CA LEU A 68 -6.66 -7.98 -11.97
C LEU A 68 -8.03 -7.60 -11.41
N GLY A 69 -8.54 -6.47 -11.87
CA GLY A 69 -9.89 -6.00 -11.61
C GLY A 69 -10.86 -6.40 -12.71
N GLN A 70 -12.06 -5.83 -12.64
CA GLN A 70 -13.06 -6.02 -13.70
C GLN A 70 -12.52 -5.52 -15.04
N GLY A 71 -12.78 -6.27 -16.12
CA GLY A 71 -12.30 -5.91 -17.46
C GLY A 71 -10.80 -6.09 -17.68
N SER A 72 -10.11 -6.91 -16.87
CA SER A 72 -8.67 -7.19 -16.99
C SER A 72 -7.76 -5.98 -16.78
N SER A 73 -8.24 -4.90 -16.16
CA SER A 73 -7.39 -3.79 -15.74
C SER A 73 -6.54 -4.20 -14.54
N LEU A 74 -5.32 -3.64 -14.41
CA LEU A 74 -4.53 -3.77 -13.20
C LEU A 74 -5.30 -3.14 -12.02
N ALA A 75 -5.71 -3.95 -11.05
CA ALA A 75 -6.39 -3.50 -9.83
C ALA A 75 -5.42 -3.25 -8.68
N GLY A 76 -4.28 -3.96 -8.66
CA GLY A 76 -3.27 -3.78 -7.62
C GLY A 76 -2.13 -4.77 -7.75
N VAL A 77 -1.29 -4.80 -6.72
CA VAL A 77 -0.18 -5.75 -6.58
C VAL A 77 -0.29 -6.38 -5.19
N GLN A 78 -0.33 -7.70 -5.14
CA GLN A 78 -0.34 -8.47 -3.89
C GLN A 78 1.05 -9.07 -3.69
N CYS A 79 1.68 -8.78 -2.55
CA CYS A 79 2.98 -9.33 -2.20
C CYS A 79 2.88 -10.33 -1.05
N THR A 80 3.64 -11.41 -1.13
CA THR A 80 3.85 -12.39 -0.06
C THR A 80 5.32 -12.50 0.26
N THR A 81 5.64 -12.64 1.55
CA THR A 81 7.02 -12.77 2.03
C THR A 81 7.21 -14.14 2.67
N ALA A 82 8.29 -14.82 2.32
CA ALA A 82 8.68 -16.11 2.87
C ALA A 82 10.14 -16.06 3.34
N ARG A 83 10.47 -16.81 4.40
CA ARG A 83 11.85 -16.95 4.85
C ARG A 83 12.52 -18.10 4.10
N LEU A 84 13.74 -17.87 3.65
CA LEU A 84 14.57 -18.92 3.07
C LEU A 84 15.09 -19.87 4.17
N PRO A 85 15.24 -21.17 3.87
CA PRO A 85 15.81 -22.14 4.79
C PRO A 85 17.26 -21.82 5.17
#